data_AF-A0A354C4L7-F1
#
_entry.id   AF-A0A354C4L7-F1
#
_cell.length_a   1.000
_cell.length_b   1.000
_cell.length_c   1.000
_cell.angle_alpha   90.00
_cell.angle_beta   90.00
_cell.angle_gamma   90.00
#
_symmetry.space_group_name_H-M   'P 1'
#
loop_
_entity.id
_entity.type
_entity.pdbx_description
1 polymer ?
#
loop_
_entity_poly.entity_id
_entity_poly.type
_entity_poly.pdbx_seq_one_letter_code
_entity_poly.pdbx_strand_id
1 'polypeptide(L)'
;MKRFEKKLWLGLFIMALLSPLGIILPDKFGAEDAWGEWDIDTLEKLLGYVPEGLKKTADIWAAPIPDYNFGGEGALLSVKIFSYIVSGLIGIILASLVIVVISKLLFKNEK
;
A
#
# COMPACT_ATOMS: atom_id res chain seq x y z
N MET A 1 -23.90 2.09 18.71
CA MET A 1 -23.65 1.45 17.41
C MET A 1 -24.79 0.52 17.02
N LYS A 2 -25.34 0.68 15.82
CA LYS A 2 -26.37 -0.20 15.25
C LYS A 2 -25.78 -1.59 14.97
N ARG A 3 -26.63 -2.63 14.89
CA ARG A 3 -26.20 -4.01 14.59
C ARG A 3 -25.44 -4.12 13.26
N PHE A 4 -25.83 -3.33 12.27
CA PHE A 4 -25.18 -3.26 10.97
C PHE A 4 -23.75 -2.70 11.06
N GLU A 5 -23.56 -1.57 11.76
CA GLU A 5 -22.24 -0.97 11.98
C GLU A 5 -21.28 -1.96 12.65
N LYS A 6 -21.75 -2.70 13.66
CA LYS A 6 -20.93 -3.74 14.32
C LYS A 6 -20.44 -4.81 13.33
N LYS A 7 -21.28 -5.23 12.38
CA LYS A 7 -20.90 -6.20 11.36
C LYS A 7 -19.88 -5.64 10.37
N LEU A 8 -20.06 -4.38 9.94
CA LEU A 8 -19.10 -3.70 9.08
C LEU A 8 -17.73 -3.59 9.75
N TRP A 9 -17.69 -3.12 11.00
CA TRP A 9 -16.46 -3.02 11.77
C TRP A 9 -15.78 -4.37 11.96
N LEU A 10 -16.55 -5.43 12.23
CA LEU A 10 -16.01 -6.78 12.30
C LEU A 10 -15.40 -7.23 10.97
N GLY A 11 -16.07 -6.94 9.84
CA GLY A 11 -15.56 -7.26 8.50
C GLY A 11 -14.25 -6.52 8.19
N LEU A 12 -14.19 -5.21 8.44
CA LEU A 12 -12.98 -4.41 8.25
C LEU A 12 -11.83 -4.90 9.14
N PHE A 13 -12.13 -5.26 10.39
CA PHE A 13 -11.14 -5.82 11.30
C PHE A 13 -10.57 -7.15 10.80
N ILE A 14 -11.43 -8.05 10.30
CA ILE A 14 -11.00 -9.31 9.69
C ILE A 14 -10.12 -9.03 8.46
N MET A 15 -10.52 -8.12 7.58
CA MET A 15 -9.70 -7.76 6.40
C MET A 15 -8.33 -7.19 6.79
N ALA A 16 -8.28 -6.34 7.82
CA ALA A 16 -7.02 -5.80 8.33
C ALA A 16 -6.09 -6.91 8.86
N LEU A 17 -6.64 -7.88 9.60
CA LEU A 17 -5.88 -9.05 10.07
C LEU A 17 -5.37 -9.94 8.94
N LEU A 18 -6.12 -10.01 7.83
CA LEU A 18 -5.73 -10.80 6.66
C LEU A 18 -4.73 -10.07 5.76
N SER A 19 -4.46 -8.78 5.98
CA SER A 19 -3.53 -8.00 5.14
C SER A 19 -2.12 -8.60 4.97
N PRO A 20 -1.51 -9.30 5.96
CA PRO A 20 -0.20 -9.92 5.76
C PRO A 20 -0.19 -11.05 4.72
N LEU A 21 -1.35 -11.61 4.35
CA LEU A 21 -1.46 -12.59 3.28
C LEU A 21 -0.96 -12.03 1.94
N GLY A 22 -1.05 -10.72 1.74
CA GLY A 22 -0.52 -10.05 0.55
C GLY A 22 0.99 -10.18 0.39
N ILE A 23 1.75 -10.45 1.46
CA ILE A 23 3.19 -10.72 1.38
C ILE A 23 3.47 -12.22 1.49
N ILE A 24 2.76 -12.92 2.36
CA ILE A 24 2.98 -14.35 2.62
C ILE A 24 2.70 -15.19 1.37
N LEU A 25 1.65 -14.87 0.61
CA LEU A 25 1.29 -15.67 -0.57
C LEU A 25 2.29 -15.47 -1.72
N PRO A 26 2.64 -14.23 -2.13
CA PRO A 26 3.66 -14.05 -3.17
C PRO A 26 5.01 -14.67 -2.82
N ASP A 27 5.49 -14.48 -1.59
CA ASP A 27 6.76 -15.05 -1.12
C ASP A 27 6.75 -16.60 -1.16
N LYS A 28 5.63 -17.23 -0.79
CA LYS A 28 5.51 -18.70 -0.81
C LYS A 28 5.30 -19.31 -2.19
N PHE A 29 4.58 -18.63 -3.06
CA PHE A 29 4.20 -19.15 -4.38
C PHE A 29 5.05 -18.60 -5.53
N GLY A 30 6.02 -17.74 -5.23
CA GLY A 30 6.84 -17.06 -6.24
C GLY A 30 5.99 -16.16 -7.14
N ALA A 31 4.91 -15.59 -6.61
CA ALA A 31 4.14 -14.60 -7.35
C ALA A 31 4.89 -13.27 -7.34
N GLU A 32 4.86 -12.57 -8.46
CA GLU A 32 5.42 -11.22 -8.61
C GLU A 32 4.39 -10.18 -8.11
N ASP A 33 4.34 -9.00 -8.74
CA ASP A 33 3.53 -7.87 -8.28
C ASP A 33 2.03 -8.17 -8.13
N ALA A 34 1.40 -7.38 -7.26
CA ALA A 34 -0.04 -7.40 -7.10
C ALA A 34 -0.74 -7.05 -8.42
N TRP A 35 -1.90 -7.68 -8.66
CA TRP A 35 -2.64 -7.48 -9.89
C TRP A 35 -3.04 -6.00 -10.06
N GLY A 36 -2.59 -5.37 -11.14
CA GLY A 36 -2.82 -3.95 -11.40
C GLY A 36 -1.74 -3.01 -10.86
N GLU A 37 -0.77 -3.50 -10.09
CA GLU A 37 0.37 -2.74 -9.54
C GLU A 37 1.69 -3.18 -10.17
N TRP A 38 1.68 -3.57 -11.44
CA TRP A 38 2.88 -4.03 -12.15
C TRP A 38 3.86 -2.89 -12.42
N ASP A 39 5.13 -3.16 -12.16
CA ASP A 39 6.22 -2.31 -12.58
C ASP A 39 6.55 -2.46 -14.09
N ILE A 40 7.49 -1.65 -14.56
CA ILE A 40 7.92 -1.66 -15.97
C ILE A 40 8.50 -3.03 -16.35
N ASP A 41 9.28 -3.64 -15.47
CA ASP A 41 9.96 -4.91 -15.73
C ASP A 41 8.95 -6.05 -15.86
N THR A 42 7.94 -6.08 -14.98
CA THR A 42 6.85 -7.05 -15.04
C THR A 42 5.99 -6.85 -16.28
N LEU A 43 5.70 -5.61 -16.67
CA LEU A 43 4.98 -5.33 -17.92
C LEU A 43 5.77 -5.75 -19.15
N GLU A 44 7.09 -5.54 -19.18
CA GLU A 44 7.94 -5.99 -20.28
C GLU A 44 7.95 -7.52 -20.39
N LYS A 45 8.04 -8.24 -19.26
CA LYS A 45 7.92 -9.71 -19.23
C LYS A 45 6.57 -10.20 -19.76
N LEU A 46 5.47 -9.54 -19.38
CA LEU A 46 4.10 -9.96 -19.73
C LEU A 46 3.73 -9.62 -21.18
N LEU A 47 4.12 -8.44 -21.66
CA LEU A 47 3.70 -7.91 -22.96
C LEU A 47 4.79 -8.01 -24.05
N GLY A 48 6.04 -8.22 -23.66
CA GLY A 48 7.20 -8.14 -24.54
C GLY A 48 7.63 -6.72 -24.92
N TYR A 49 7.00 -5.70 -24.32
CA TYR A 49 7.36 -4.30 -24.50
C TYR A 49 6.83 -3.43 -23.34
N VAL A 50 7.40 -2.24 -23.18
CA VAL A 50 6.96 -1.22 -22.23
C VAL A 50 6.15 -0.16 -22.96
N PRO A 51 4.90 0.15 -22.54
CA PRO A 51 4.12 1.24 -23.11
C PRO A 51 4.85 2.59 -23.05
N GLU A 52 4.91 3.32 -24.17
CA GLU A 52 5.72 4.54 -24.28
C GLU A 52 5.33 5.64 -23.28
N GLY A 53 4.04 5.74 -22.95
CA GLY A 53 3.55 6.66 -21.93
C GLY A 53 4.11 6.33 -20.54
N LEU A 54 4.15 5.05 -20.18
CA LEU A 54 4.66 4.58 -18.90
C LEU A 54 6.17 4.80 -18.77
N LYS A 55 6.91 4.55 -19.85
CA LYS A 55 8.36 4.78 -19.91
C LYS A 55 8.74 6.24 -19.61
N LYS A 56 7.87 7.20 -19.93
CA LYS A 56 8.11 8.63 -19.65
C LYS A 56 7.79 9.01 -18.21
N THR A 57 6.94 8.24 -17.53
CA THR A 57 6.39 8.62 -16.22
C THR A 57 6.87 7.78 -15.06
N ALA A 58 7.33 6.55 -15.29
CA ALA A 58 7.70 5.63 -14.21
C ALA A 58 8.84 6.16 -13.33
N ASP A 59 9.82 6.86 -13.91
CA ASP A 59 10.98 7.37 -13.18
C ASP A 59 10.75 8.77 -12.57
N ILE A 60 9.55 9.36 -12.68
CA ILE A 60 9.27 10.70 -12.17
C ILE A 60 9.33 10.74 -10.64
N TRP A 61 8.96 9.64 -9.99
CA TRP A 61 8.87 9.56 -8.54
C TRP A 61 9.41 8.24 -8.03
N ALA A 62 10.49 8.30 -7.27
CA ALA A 62 10.98 7.17 -6.49
C ALA A 62 10.33 7.21 -5.09
N ALA A 63 9.63 6.13 -4.72
CA ALA A 63 9.10 6.01 -3.38
C ALA A 63 10.25 6.05 -2.35
N PRO A 64 10.14 6.81 -1.24
CA PRO A 64 11.19 6.87 -0.22
C PRO A 64 11.51 5.50 0.40
N ILE A 65 10.52 4.59 0.43
CA ILE A 65 10.64 3.25 0.98
C ILE A 65 9.94 2.30 -0.01
N PRO A 66 10.67 1.77 -1.00
CA PRO A 66 10.13 0.79 -1.95
C PRO A 66 9.60 -0.44 -1.22
N ASP A 67 8.52 -1.00 -1.74
CA ASP A 67 7.85 -2.22 -1.26
C ASP A 67 7.48 -2.22 0.23
N TYR A 68 7.45 -1.04 0.85
CA TYR A 68 7.19 -0.86 2.28
C TYR A 68 8.13 -1.69 3.18
N ASN A 69 9.33 -1.99 2.69
CA ASN A 69 10.27 -2.91 3.33
C ASN A 69 11.48 -2.16 3.90
N PHE A 70 11.52 -1.99 5.22
CA PHE A 70 12.64 -1.32 5.89
C PHE A 70 13.92 -2.18 5.94
N GLY A 71 13.82 -3.49 5.71
CA GLY A 71 14.94 -4.43 5.81
C GLY A 71 15.69 -4.69 4.49
N GLY A 72 15.21 -4.16 3.36
CA GLY A 72 15.77 -4.40 2.02
C GLY A 72 15.43 -5.78 1.43
N GLU A 73 15.86 -6.03 0.19
CA GLU A 73 15.44 -7.19 -0.63
C GLU A 73 15.68 -8.56 0.05
N GLY A 74 16.77 -8.70 0.80
CA GLY A 74 17.17 -9.91 1.53
C GLY A 74 16.59 -10.07 2.94
N ALA A 75 15.67 -9.21 3.36
CA ALA A 75 15.09 -9.26 4.69
C ALA A 75 14.31 -10.56 4.95
N LEU A 76 14.39 -11.06 6.19
CA LEU A 76 13.54 -12.16 6.65
C LEU A 76 12.05 -11.83 6.44
N LEU A 77 11.24 -12.84 6.12
CA LEU A 77 9.79 -12.67 5.90
C LEU A 77 9.09 -11.96 7.07
N SER A 78 9.51 -12.24 8.30
CA SER A 78 8.98 -11.57 9.50
C SER A 78 9.25 -10.05 9.50
N VAL A 79 10.43 -9.64 9.03
CA VAL A 79 10.80 -8.22 8.91
C VAL A 79 10.02 -7.56 7.78
N LYS A 80 9.80 -8.24 6.65
CA LYS A 80 8.96 -7.75 5.55
C LYS A 80 7.52 -7.51 6.02
N ILE A 81 6.91 -8.49 6.69
CA ILE A 81 5.55 -8.38 7.25
C ILE A 81 5.46 -7.25 8.27
N PHE A 82 6.44 -7.15 9.18
CA PHE A 82 6.46 -6.09 10.19
C PHE A 82 6.57 -4.70 9.55
N SER A 83 7.49 -4.55 8.58
CA SER A 83 7.70 -3.29 7.86
C SER A 83 6.44 -2.86 7.11
N TYR A 84 5.75 -3.80 6.48
CA TYR A 84 4.49 -3.55 5.78
C TYR A 84 3.36 -3.08 6.72
N ILE A 85 3.18 -3.76 7.87
CA ILE A 85 2.17 -3.35 8.87
C ILE A 85 2.48 -1.95 9.42
N VAL A 86 3.74 -1.69 9.77
CA VAL A 86 4.16 -0.38 10.27
C VAL A 86 3.98 0.70 9.22
N SER A 87 4.32 0.43 7.96
CA SER A 87 4.10 1.37 6.85
C SER A 87 2.61 1.69 6.67
N GLY A 88 1.72 0.69 6.77
CA GLY A 88 0.28 0.89 6.73
C GLY A 88 -0.22 1.80 7.86
N LEU A 89 0.27 1.60 9.09
CA LEU A 89 -0.05 2.46 10.24
C LEU A 89 0.44 3.91 10.04
N ILE A 90 1.67 4.08 9.54
CA ILE A 90 2.21 5.40 9.19
C ILE A 90 1.34 6.08 8.15
N GLY A 91 0.95 5.36 7.09
CA GLY A 91 0.06 5.85 6.03
C GLY A 91 -1.30 6.32 6.58
N ILE A 92 -1.92 5.54 7.48
CA ILE A 92 -3.20 5.92 8.13
C ILE A 92 -3.04 7.23 8.92
N ILE A 93 -1.96 7.36 9.69
CA ILE A 93 -1.69 8.57 10.49
C ILE A 93 -1.50 9.78 9.57
N LEU A 94 -0.67 9.65 8.53
CA LEU A 94 -0.39 10.74 7.60
C LEU A 94 -1.64 11.16 6.81
N ALA A 95 -2.40 10.21 6.27
CA ALA A 95 -3.64 10.49 5.55
C ALA A 95 -4.66 11.20 6.46
N SER A 96 -4.83 10.71 7.69
CA SER A 96 -5.74 11.33 8.67
C SER A 96 -5.30 12.76 9.02
N LEU A 97 -3.99 12.98 9.20
CA LEU A 97 -3.43 14.30 9.47
C LEU A 97 -3.70 15.28 8.32
N VAL A 98 -3.48 14.84 7.07
CA VAL A 98 -3.75 15.66 5.88
C VAL A 98 -5.23 16.06 5.83
N ILE A 99 -6.15 15.11 6.05
CA ILE A 99 -7.60 15.40 6.08
C ILE A 99 -7.94 16.42 7.17
N VAL A 100 -7.36 16.28 8.37
CA VAL A 100 -7.58 17.22 9.49
C VAL A 100 -7.04 18.60 9.14
N VAL A 101 -5.86 18.71 8.54
CA VAL A 101 -5.25 19.98 8.13
C VAL A 101 -6.12 20.67 7.08
N ILE A 102 -6.53 19.95 6.03
CA ILE A 102 -7.40 20.48 4.98
C ILE A 102 -8.73 20.96 5.57
N SER A 103 -9.34 20.15 6.43
CA SER A 103 -10.60 20.49 7.10
C SER A 103 -10.45 21.76 7.93
N LYS A 104 -9.36 21.89 8.70
CA LYS A 104 -9.07 23.12 9.46
C LYS A 104 -8.87 24.33 8.56
N LEU A 105 -8.23 24.20 7.40
CA LEU A 105 -8.02 25.32 6.48
C LEU A 105 -9.31 25.77 5.80
N LEU A 106 -10.18 24.83 5.41
CA LEU A 106 -11.46 25.15 4.77
C LEU A 106 -12.48 25.75 5.74
N PHE A 107 -12.65 25.16 6.93
CA PHE A 107 -13.67 25.58 7.89
C PHE A 107 -13.23 26.71 8.84
N LYS A 108 -11.97 27.18 8.73
CA LYS A 108 -11.46 28.31 9.53
C LYS A 108 -12.02 29.68 9.10
N ASN A 109 -12.62 29.78 7.91
CA ASN A 109 -13.19 31.02 7.39
C ASN A 109 -14.69 31.20 7.70
N GLU A 110 -15.32 30.24 8.40
CA GLU A 110 -16.75 30.25 8.76
C GLU A 110 -17.00 30.72 10.21
N LYS A 111 -16.00 31.31 10.87
CA LYS A 111 -16.09 31.94 12.18
C LYS A 111 -15.53 33.36 12.12
#